data_AF-A0A9D2DLC5-F1
#
_entry.id   AF-A0A9D2DLC5-F1
#
_cell.length_a   1.000
_cell.length_b   1.000
_cell.length_c   1.000
_cell.angle_alpha   90.00
_cell.angle_beta   90.00
_cell.angle_gamma   90.00
#
_symmetry.space_group_name_H-M   'P 1'
#
loop_
_entity.id
_entity.type
_entity.pdbx_description
1 polymer ?
#
loop_
_entity_poly.entity_id
_entity_poly.type
_entity_poly.pdbx_seq_one_letter_code
_entity_poly.pdbx_strand_id
1 'polypeptide(L)'
;MAEKSALLPAYLIVGPDELKRNQALARLRARVDGPFAMFNLEELVASADLEPVALLSSLNTLPMGGDRRVVVVEAADKLPKAASEAVIDYLKAPNEGCTLALVAASLAKSTRLYKAVAKVGPRAVIECAAKKGRDLPPYVQKLAASHGVSIDADAVRELVA
;
A
#
# COMPACT_ATOMS: atom_id res chain seq x y z
N MET A 1 -14.49 -11.13 -18.83
CA MET A 1 -14.08 -10.21 -17.74
C MET A 1 -13.16 -11.01 -16.84
N ALA A 2 -11.88 -10.66 -16.75
CA ALA A 2 -10.92 -11.42 -15.94
C ALA A 2 -11.36 -11.36 -14.47
N GLU A 3 -11.45 -12.50 -13.80
CA GLU A 3 -11.65 -12.55 -12.35
C GLU A 3 -10.59 -11.66 -11.68
N LYS A 4 -11.00 -10.48 -11.20
CA LYS A 4 -10.15 -9.63 -10.35
C LYS A 4 -9.92 -10.46 -9.08
N SER A 5 -8.78 -11.14 -8.99
CA SER A 5 -8.37 -11.90 -7.80
C SER A 5 -8.73 -11.12 -6.53
N ALA A 6 -9.38 -11.81 -5.59
CA ALA A 6 -9.85 -11.23 -4.34
C ALA A 6 -8.69 -10.52 -3.63
N LEU A 7 -8.95 -9.31 -3.13
CA LEU A 7 -7.98 -8.57 -2.35
C LEU A 7 -7.90 -9.16 -0.95
N LEU A 8 -6.69 -9.21 -0.38
CA LEU A 8 -6.51 -9.43 1.04
C LEU A 8 -7.14 -8.27 1.85
N PRO A 9 -7.56 -8.53 3.10
CA PRO A 9 -8.12 -7.49 3.97
C PRO A 9 -7.09 -6.45 4.40
N ALA A 10 -5.78 -6.73 4.28
CA ALA A 10 -4.74 -5.74 4.52
C ALA A 10 -3.47 -5.96 3.69
N TYR A 11 -2.81 -4.85 3.38
CA TYR A 11 -1.48 -4.79 2.78
C TYR A 11 -0.59 -3.82 3.55
N LEU A 12 0.69 -4.16 3.67
CA LEU A 12 1.77 -3.28 4.10
C LEU A 12 2.67 -2.99 2.90
N ILE A 13 2.62 -1.75 2.42
CA ILE A 13 3.47 -1.21 1.36
C ILE A 13 4.65 -0.51 2.02
N VAL A 14 5.81 -1.19 2.08
CA VAL A 14 6.94 -0.75 2.92
C VAL A 14 8.26 -0.73 2.17
N GLY A 15 9.02 0.34 2.34
CA GLY A 15 10.40 0.45 1.85
C GLY A 15 10.69 1.83 1.27
N PRO A 16 11.97 2.17 1.04
CA PRO A 16 12.38 3.54 0.71
C PRO A 16 12.00 3.99 -0.70
N ASP A 17 11.71 3.09 -1.64
CA ASP A 17 11.39 3.41 -3.04
C ASP A 17 9.96 3.97 -3.16
N GLU A 18 9.84 5.29 -3.15
CA GLU A 18 8.55 5.99 -3.20
C GLU A 18 7.76 5.71 -4.49
N LEU A 19 8.44 5.66 -5.64
CA LEU A 19 7.79 5.36 -6.91
C LEU A 19 7.08 4.01 -6.85
N LYS A 20 7.75 2.98 -6.32
CA LYS A 20 7.12 1.66 -6.13
C LYS A 20 5.97 1.68 -5.14
N ARG A 21 6.09 2.43 -4.03
CA ARG A 21 4.97 2.57 -3.07
C ARG A 21 3.76 3.20 -3.76
N ASN A 22 3.96 4.28 -4.50
CA ASN A 22 2.91 5.00 -5.23
C ASN A 22 2.28 4.11 -6.32
N GLN A 23 3.08 3.32 -7.05
CA GLN A 23 2.57 2.36 -8.03
C GLN A 23 1.73 1.24 -7.39
N ALA A 24 2.17 0.69 -6.25
CA ALA A 24 1.41 -0.32 -5.52
C ALA A 24 0.07 0.26 -5.01
N LEU A 25 0.12 1.47 -4.46
CA LEU A 25 -1.05 2.18 -3.96
C LEU A 25 -2.03 2.55 -5.09
N ALA A 26 -1.54 3.03 -6.23
CA ALA A 26 -2.35 3.33 -7.40
C ALA A 26 -3.14 2.10 -7.90
N ARG A 27 -2.55 0.90 -7.83
CA ARG A 27 -3.24 -0.35 -8.16
C ARG A 27 -4.35 -0.69 -7.18
N LEU A 28 -4.20 -0.35 -5.89
CA LEU A 28 -5.26 -0.52 -4.89
C LEU A 28 -6.36 0.52 -5.09
N ARG A 29 -6.02 1.78 -5.33
CA ARG A 29 -6.99 2.84 -5.63
C ARG A 29 -7.84 2.48 -6.86
N ALA A 30 -7.22 1.95 -7.92
CA ALA A 30 -7.93 1.48 -9.12
C ALA A 30 -8.87 0.29 -8.89
N ARG A 31 -8.90 -0.32 -7.69
CA ARG A 31 -9.91 -1.33 -7.32
C ARG A 31 -11.22 -0.73 -6.86
N VAL A 32 -11.20 0.57 -6.57
CA VAL A 32 -12.35 1.36 -6.18
C VAL A 32 -12.61 2.36 -7.30
N ASP A 33 -13.36 1.93 -8.31
CA ASP A 33 -13.72 2.72 -9.48
C ASP A 33 -15.25 3.00 -9.52
N GLY A 34 -15.66 3.92 -10.39
CA GLY A 34 -17.07 4.22 -10.63
C GLY A 34 -17.67 5.34 -9.76
N PRO A 35 -19.01 5.52 -9.81
CA PRO A 35 -19.70 6.68 -9.25
C PRO A 35 -19.56 6.84 -7.74
N PHE A 36 -19.31 5.74 -7.02
CA PHE A 36 -19.18 5.72 -5.56
C PHE A 36 -17.72 5.69 -5.08
N ALA A 37 -16.74 5.88 -5.98
CA ALA A 37 -15.33 5.74 -5.63
C ALA A 37 -14.91 6.65 -4.45
N MET A 38 -15.42 7.88 -4.41
CA MET A 38 -15.15 8.84 -3.32
C MET A 38 -15.65 8.38 -1.94
N PHE A 39 -16.67 7.52 -1.89
CA PHE A 39 -17.19 6.98 -0.63
C PHE A 39 -16.44 5.73 -0.19
N ASN A 40 -15.80 5.03 -1.13
CA ASN A 40 -15.14 3.76 -0.91
C ASN A 40 -13.62 3.88 -0.81
N LEU A 41 -13.04 5.07 -1.05
CA LEU A 41 -11.63 5.35 -0.84
C LEU A 41 -11.49 6.41 0.26
N GLU A 42 -10.77 6.06 1.32
CA GLU A 42 -10.43 6.98 2.40
C GLU A 42 -8.93 6.99 2.60
N GLU A 43 -8.34 8.17 2.72
CA GLU A 43 -6.89 8.34 2.87
C GLU A 43 -6.60 9.13 4.14
N LEU A 44 -5.85 8.50 5.04
CA LEU A 44 -5.46 9.03 6.33
C LEU A 44 -3.94 9.11 6.39
N VAL A 45 -3.42 10.09 7.11
CA VAL A 45 -1.99 10.17 7.44
C VAL A 45 -1.85 9.87 8.92
N ALA A 46 -1.00 8.91 9.27
CA ALA A 46 -0.73 8.61 10.67
C ALA A 46 -0.10 9.83 11.36
N SER A 47 -0.73 10.26 12.44
CA SER A 47 -0.31 11.36 13.29
C SER A 47 -0.52 10.97 14.76
N ALA A 48 0.02 11.77 15.68
CA ALA A 48 -0.16 11.56 17.12
C ALA A 48 -1.64 11.57 17.55
N ASP A 49 -2.48 12.32 16.82
CA ASP A 49 -3.90 12.54 17.13
C ASP A 49 -4.82 11.51 16.45
N LEU A 50 -4.27 10.56 15.69
CA LEU A 50 -5.09 9.54 15.03
C LEU A 50 -5.69 8.59 16.06
N GLU A 51 -6.97 8.78 16.36
CA GLU A 51 -7.68 8.00 17.36
C GLU A 51 -8.00 6.58 16.88
N PRO A 52 -7.82 5.55 17.74
CA PRO A 52 -8.13 4.17 17.39
C PRO A 52 -9.59 3.98 16.97
N VAL A 53 -10.52 4.64 17.67
CA VAL A 53 -11.97 4.50 17.43
C VAL A 53 -12.34 5.04 16.05
N ALA A 54 -11.80 6.21 15.67
CA ALA A 54 -12.02 6.79 14.34
C ALA A 54 -11.49 5.86 13.25
N LEU A 55 -10.25 5.38 13.37
CA LEU A 55 -9.64 4.46 12.41
C LEU A 55 -10.44 3.15 12.27
N LEU A 56 -10.86 2.55 13.39
CA LEU A 56 -11.69 1.33 13.35
C LEU A 56 -13.07 1.59 12.73
N SER A 57 -13.64 2.78 12.91
CA SER A 57 -14.92 3.14 12.32
C SER A 57 -14.82 3.21 10.79
N SER A 58 -13.76 3.86 10.29
CA SER A 58 -13.41 3.86 8.86
C SER A 58 -13.22 2.45 8.30
N LEU A 59 -12.57 1.55 9.05
CA LEU A 59 -12.29 0.18 8.62
C LEU A 59 -13.51 -0.76 8.65
N ASN A 60 -14.48 -0.51 9.54
CA ASN A 60 -15.70 -1.29 9.66
C ASN A 60 -16.85 -0.75 8.81
N THR A 61 -16.68 0.41 8.18
CA THR A 61 -17.68 0.96 7.26
C THR A 61 -17.81 0.06 6.02
N LEU A 62 -19.04 -0.34 5.71
CA LEU A 62 -19.33 -1.16 4.53
C LEU A 62 -19.13 -0.36 3.23
N PRO A 63 -18.72 -1.00 2.13
CA PRO A 63 -18.63 -0.34 0.84
C PRO A 63 -20.01 0.09 0.34
N MET A 64 -20.06 1.26 -0.28
CA MET A 64 -21.26 1.84 -0.89
C MET A 64 -21.31 1.51 -2.39
N GLY A 65 -22.37 0.83 -2.83
CA GLY A 65 -22.62 0.61 -4.26
C GLY A 65 -21.55 -0.21 -5.00
N GLY A 66 -20.78 -1.03 -4.27
CA GLY A 66 -19.74 -1.90 -4.81
C GLY A 66 -19.24 -2.90 -3.77
N ASP A 67 -18.29 -3.75 -4.16
CA ASP A 67 -17.84 -4.88 -3.33
C ASP A 67 -16.64 -4.54 -2.44
N ARG A 68 -16.11 -3.31 -2.52
CA ARG A 68 -14.83 -2.97 -1.90
C ARG A 68 -14.74 -1.52 -1.43
N ARG A 69 -14.29 -1.36 -0.19
CA ARG A 69 -13.75 -0.16 0.41
C ARG A 69 -12.23 -0.30 0.54
N VAL A 70 -11.47 0.76 0.33
CA VAL A 70 -10.04 0.85 0.59
C VAL A 70 -9.79 2.00 1.56
N VAL A 71 -9.12 1.69 2.67
CA VAL A 71 -8.65 2.70 3.63
C VAL A 71 -7.13 2.70 3.58
N VAL A 72 -6.55 3.84 3.26
CA VAL A 72 -5.11 4.06 3.20
C VAL A 72 -4.67 4.76 4.46
N VAL A 73 -3.60 4.27 5.10
CA VAL A 73 -2.92 4.96 6.19
C VAL A 73 -1.47 5.18 5.78
N GLU A 74 -1.14 6.42 5.44
CA GLU A 74 0.22 6.84 5.16
C GLU A 74 1.04 7.05 6.43
N ALA A 75 2.36 7.01 6.30
CA ALA A 75 3.31 7.10 7.40
C ALA A 75 3.01 6.12 8.54
N ALA A 76 2.63 4.88 8.22
CA ALA A 76 2.18 3.88 9.20
C ALA A 76 3.22 3.56 10.31
N ASP A 77 4.49 3.90 10.11
CA ASP A 77 5.54 3.87 11.13
C ASP A 77 5.33 4.88 12.27
N LYS A 78 4.53 5.91 12.05
CA LYS A 78 4.16 6.95 13.01
C LYS A 78 2.80 6.70 13.67
N LEU A 79 2.18 5.55 13.44
CA LEU A 79 0.92 5.19 14.10
C LEU A 79 1.09 5.26 15.62
N PRO A 80 0.22 5.97 16.35
CA PRO A 80 0.19 5.92 17.81
C PRO A 80 0.04 4.48 18.27
N LYS A 81 0.66 4.14 19.41
CA LYS A 81 0.63 2.77 19.94
C LYS A 81 -0.81 2.23 20.06
N ALA A 82 -1.74 3.05 20.54
CA ALA A 82 -3.14 2.65 20.68
C ALA A 82 -3.80 2.32 19.33
N ALA A 83 -3.57 3.14 18.29
CA ALA A 83 -4.11 2.90 16.95
C ALA A 83 -3.46 1.68 16.30
N SER A 84 -2.16 1.49 16.49
CA SER A 84 -1.43 0.30 16.02
C SER A 84 -1.98 -0.99 16.64
N GLU A 85 -2.21 -1.01 17.95
CA GLU A 85 -2.80 -2.16 18.66
C GLU A 85 -4.23 -2.44 18.21
N ALA A 86 -5.05 -1.40 18.02
CA ALA A 86 -6.40 -1.54 17.49
C ALA A 86 -6.41 -2.16 16.08
N VAL A 87 -5.49 -1.75 15.19
CA VAL A 87 -5.33 -2.37 13.87
C VAL A 87 -4.91 -3.84 14.01
N ILE A 88 -3.96 -4.16 14.88
CA ILE A 88 -3.53 -5.55 15.11
C ILE A 88 -4.70 -6.43 15.55
N ASP A 89 -5.55 -5.93 16.44
CA ASP A 89 -6.73 -6.65 16.91
C ASP A 89 -7.80 -6.78 15.82
N TYR A 90 -8.05 -5.71 15.05
CA TYR A 90 -8.95 -5.74 13.89
C TYR A 90 -8.57 -6.80 12.87
N LEU A 91 -7.27 -6.99 12.60
CA LEU A 91 -6.79 -7.98 11.63
C LEU A 91 -7.06 -9.44 12.02
N LYS A 92 -7.50 -9.72 13.25
CA LYS A 92 -7.92 -11.07 13.66
C LYS A 92 -9.28 -11.47 13.05
N ALA A 93 -10.15 -10.50 12.82
CA ALA A 93 -11.47 -10.68 12.21
C ALA A 93 -11.85 -9.42 11.41
N PRO A 94 -11.18 -9.16 10.28
CA PRO A 94 -11.36 -7.93 9.52
C PRO A 94 -12.68 -7.91 8.76
N ASN A 95 -13.15 -6.71 8.42
CA ASN A 95 -14.27 -6.54 7.48
C ASN A 95 -13.84 -7.00 6.08
N GLU A 96 -14.43 -8.08 5.58
CA GLU A 96 -14.09 -8.65 4.26
C GLU A 96 -14.39 -7.70 3.09
N GLY A 97 -15.28 -6.73 3.28
CA GLY A 97 -15.58 -5.67 2.32
C GLY A 97 -14.60 -4.50 2.33
N CYS A 98 -13.63 -4.48 3.25
CA CYS A 98 -12.63 -3.43 3.39
C CYS A 98 -11.21 -3.96 3.20
N THR A 99 -10.37 -3.19 2.52
CA THR A 99 -8.93 -3.45 2.40
C THR A 99 -8.15 -2.29 3.01
N LEU A 100 -7.40 -2.57 4.07
CA LEU A 100 -6.46 -1.63 4.68
C LEU A 100 -5.14 -1.61 3.91
N ALA A 101 -4.67 -0.42 3.51
CA ALA A 101 -3.34 -0.22 2.94
C ALA A 101 -2.48 0.62 3.90
N LEU A 102 -1.55 -0.03 4.61
CA LEU A 102 -0.55 0.66 5.42
C LEU A 102 0.65 1.02 4.56
N VAL A 103 1.04 2.29 4.52
CA VAL A 103 2.17 2.76 3.71
C VAL A 103 3.24 3.35 4.63
N ALA A 104 4.48 2.88 4.51
CA ALA A 104 5.60 3.40 5.29
C ALA A 104 6.92 3.36 4.49
N ALA A 105 7.80 4.34 4.73
CA ALA A 105 9.15 4.30 4.16
C ALA A 105 10.01 3.20 4.82
N SER A 106 9.76 2.93 6.11
CA SER A 106 10.41 1.89 6.89
C SER A 106 9.49 1.43 8.01
N LEU A 107 9.39 0.12 8.23
CA LEU A 107 8.73 -0.45 9.41
C LEU A 107 9.50 -1.70 9.83
N ALA A 108 9.95 -1.75 11.08
CA ALA A 108 10.81 -2.85 11.50
C ALA A 108 10.04 -4.19 11.52
N LYS A 109 10.64 -5.24 10.94
CA LYS A 109 10.05 -6.59 10.87
C LYS A 109 9.80 -7.22 12.25
N SER A 110 10.47 -6.71 13.28
CA SER A 110 10.28 -7.11 14.67
C SER A 110 8.96 -6.60 15.28
N THR A 111 8.37 -5.53 14.73
CA THR A 111 7.14 -4.91 15.24
C THR A 111 5.95 -5.86 15.17
N ARG A 112 5.01 -5.68 16.10
CA ARG A 112 3.77 -6.45 16.13
C ARG A 112 2.89 -6.14 14.91
N LEU A 113 2.83 -4.88 14.48
CA LEU A 113 2.04 -4.46 13.32
C LEU A 113 2.52 -5.15 12.03
N TYR A 114 3.83 -5.16 11.77
CA TYR A 114 4.39 -5.87 10.63
C TYR A 114 4.00 -7.36 10.65
N LYS A 115 4.20 -8.02 11.80
CA LYS A 115 3.88 -9.44 11.97
C LYS A 115 2.39 -9.73 11.81
N ALA A 116 1.51 -8.84 12.26
CA ALA A 116 0.07 -8.99 12.13
C ALA A 116 -0.34 -8.94 10.64
N VAL A 117 0.15 -7.96 9.88
CA VAL A 117 -0.14 -7.86 8.45
C VAL A 117 0.46 -9.03 7.68
N ALA A 118 1.70 -9.44 7.99
CA ALA A 118 2.32 -10.59 7.33
C ALA A 118 1.54 -11.91 7.53
N LYS A 119 0.79 -12.04 8.64
CA LYS A 119 -0.08 -13.20 8.90
C LYS A 119 -1.37 -13.20 8.08
N VAL A 120 -1.80 -12.05 7.55
CA VAL A 120 -3.01 -11.94 6.70
C VAL A 120 -2.86 -12.76 5.42
N GLY A 121 -1.64 -12.85 4.89
CA GLY A 121 -1.36 -13.71 3.75
C GLY A 121 0.05 -13.54 3.18
N PRO A 122 0.51 -14.47 2.33
CA PRO A 122 1.86 -14.49 1.78
C PRO A 122 2.19 -13.27 0.89
N ARG A 123 1.16 -12.56 0.42
CA ARG A 123 1.28 -11.36 -0.43
C ARG A 123 0.91 -10.06 0.30
N ALA A 124 0.66 -10.12 1.62
CA ALA A 124 0.23 -8.95 2.38
C ALA A 124 1.35 -7.91 2.54
N VAL A 125 2.62 -8.32 2.54
CA VAL A 125 3.76 -7.39 2.59
C VAL A 125 4.30 -7.16 1.18
N ILE A 126 4.26 -5.90 0.74
CA ILE A 126 4.80 -5.43 -0.53
C ILE A 126 6.09 -4.65 -0.22
N GLU A 127 7.24 -5.30 -0.42
CA GLU A 127 8.55 -4.68 -0.20
C GLU A 127 8.94 -3.76 -1.36
N CYS A 128 8.91 -2.45 -1.12
CA CYS A 128 9.35 -1.38 -2.00
C CYS A 128 10.81 -1.02 -1.72
N ALA A 129 11.71 -2.00 -1.81
CA ALA A 129 13.15 -1.79 -1.62
C ALA A 129 13.74 -0.90 -2.72
N ALA A 130 14.67 -0.01 -2.37
CA ALA A 130 15.44 0.77 -3.34
C ALA A 130 16.23 -0.17 -4.26
N LYS A 131 16.26 0.16 -5.55
CA LYS A 131 17.14 -0.52 -6.50
C LYS A 131 18.58 -0.13 -6.22
N LYS A 132 19.49 -1.10 -6.24
CA LYS A 132 20.94 -0.82 -6.15
C LYS A 132 21.40 -0.20 -7.46
N GLY A 133 22.46 0.62 -7.43
CA GLY A 133 22.99 1.32 -8.61
C GLY A 133 23.20 0.41 -9.83
N ARG A 134 23.71 -0.81 -9.60
CA ARG A 134 23.89 -1.81 -10.68
C ARG A 134 22.60 -2.28 -11.35
N ASP A 135 21.48 -2.23 -10.64
CA ASP A 135 20.16 -2.69 -11.11
C ASP A 135 19.33 -1.55 -11.72
N LEU A 136 19.82 -0.30 -11.64
CA LEU A 136 19.15 0.88 -12.20
C LEU A 136 19.22 0.94 -13.74
N PRO A 137 20.38 0.74 -14.41
CA PRO A 137 20.45 0.79 -15.87
C PRO A 137 19.44 -0.12 -16.59
N PRO A 138 19.34 -1.43 -16.27
CA PRO A 138 18.36 -2.30 -16.92
C PRO A 138 16.92 -1.96 -16.53
N TYR A 139 16.69 -1.30 -15.40
CA TYR A 139 15.37 -0.86 -14.99
C TYR A 139 14.90 0.37 -15.78
N VAL A 140 15.76 1.38 -15.94
CA VAL A 140 15.44 2.59 -16.71
C VAL A 140 15.12 2.25 -18.16
N GLN A 141 15.89 1.35 -18.78
CA GLN A 141 15.61 0.87 -20.14
C GLN A 141 14.24 0.19 -20.24
N LYS A 142 13.90 -0.70 -19.30
CA LYS A 142 12.58 -1.34 -19.26
C LYS A 142 11.46 -0.35 -19.02
N LEU A 143 11.69 0.65 -18.16
CA LEU A 143 10.72 1.70 -17.89
C LEU A 143 10.45 2.54 -19.14
N ALA A 144 11.49 3.01 -19.83
CA ALA A 144 11.36 3.73 -21.09
C ALA A 144 10.57 2.91 -22.13
N ALA A 145 10.92 1.64 -22.29
CA ALA A 145 10.22 0.74 -23.22
C ALA A 145 8.74 0.57 -22.88
N SER A 146 8.39 0.51 -21.59
CA SER A 146 6.98 0.43 -21.15
C SER A 146 6.16 1.68 -21.49
N HIS A 147 6.84 2.81 -21.72
CA HIS A 147 6.25 4.06 -22.21
C HIS A 147 6.41 4.25 -23.73
N GLY A 148 6.86 3.23 -24.47
CA GLY A 148 7.06 3.29 -25.92
C GLY A 148 8.29 4.09 -26.36
N VAL A 149 9.22 4.38 -25.44
CA VAL A 149 10.44 5.16 -25.70
C VAL A 149 11.67 4.24 -25.60
N SER A 150 12.61 4.38 -26.52
CA SER A 150 13.93 3.74 -26.41
C SER A 150 14.97 4.74 -25.91
N ILE A 151 15.82 4.32 -24.97
CA ILE A 151 16.95 5.10 -24.46
C ILE A 151 18.23 4.26 -24.59
N ASP A 152 19.29 4.85 -25.12
CA ASP A 152 20.58 4.19 -25.31
C ASP A 152 21.33 3.98 -23.97
N ALA A 153 22.30 3.08 -23.97
CA ALA A 153 22.99 2.66 -22.75
C ALA A 153 23.81 3.79 -22.10
N ASP A 154 24.34 4.73 -22.89
CA ASP A 154 25.14 5.83 -22.39
C ASP A 154 24.27 6.92 -21.76
N ALA A 155 23.14 7.28 -22.39
CA ALA A 155 22.13 8.15 -21.79
C ALA A 155 21.57 7.57 -20.48
N VAL A 156 21.39 6.24 -20.41
CA VAL A 156 20.97 5.57 -19.17
C VAL A 156 22.03 5.66 -18.08
N ARG A 157 23.32 5.50 -18.42
CA ARG A 157 24.42 5.64 -17.46
C ARG A 157 24.50 7.06 -16.91
N GLU A 158 24.31 8.06 -17.76
CA GLU A 158 24.29 9.47 -17.35
C GLU A 158 23.10 9.76 -16.41
N LEU A 159 21.93 9.19 -16.69
CA LEU A 159 20.72 9.41 -15.89
C LEU A 159 20.78 8.76 -14.50
N VAL A 160 21.61 7.73 -14.32
CA VAL A 160 21.73 6.96 -13.06
C VAL A 160 23.08 7.16 -12.36
N ALA A 161 23.93 8.06 -12.88
CA ALA A 161 25.23 8.44 -12.32
C ALA A 161 25.09 9.24 -11.02
#